data_AF-A0A7S0M578-F1
#
_entry.id   AF-A0A7S0M578-F1
#
_cell.length_a   1.000
_cell.length_b   1.000
_cell.length_c   1.000
_cell.angle_alpha   90.00
_cell.angle_beta   90.00
_cell.angle_gamma   90.00
#
_symmetry.space_group_name_H-M   'P 1'
#
loop_
_entity.id
_entity.type
_entity.pdbx_description
1 polymer ?
#
loop_
_entity_poly.entity_id
_entity_poly.type
_entity_poly.pdbx_seq_one_letter_code
_entity_poly.pdbx_strand_id
1 'polypeptide(L)'
;GLGAEGRCQPTKSTYAGWWYDFVCLLTNYHVEHHDFPNVPLLRLPRLKAMAPEFYSESALRSGTDLWRTIVEVFERPQFYSCMGVSRDGLRLAALVDAAGPDAAAEEDGPIDMERMD
;
A
#
# COMPACT_ATOMS: atom_id res chain seq x y z
N GLY A 1 -10.50 11.24 21.49
CA GLY A 1 -10.50 11.38 20.03
C GLY A 1 -9.13 11.00 19.53
N LEU A 2 -9.02 9.92 18.78
CA LEU A 2 -7.74 9.42 18.27
C LEU A 2 -7.45 10.11 16.93
N GLY A 3 -6.43 10.97 16.96
CA GLY A 3 -6.04 11.86 15.87
C GLY A 3 -5.48 11.14 14.65
N ALA A 4 -5.67 11.81 13.52
CA ALA A 4 -5.28 11.42 12.16
C ALA A 4 -3.78 11.51 11.85
N GLU A 5 -2.92 11.52 12.88
CA GLU A 5 -1.48 11.66 12.74
C GLU A 5 -0.78 10.35 13.12
N GLY A 6 -0.30 9.60 12.12
CA GLY A 6 0.68 8.53 12.33
C GLY A 6 0.27 7.08 12.04
N ARG A 7 -0.91 6.81 11.47
CA ARG A 7 -1.26 5.44 11.03
C ARG A 7 -0.96 5.26 9.54
N CYS A 8 0.06 4.46 9.24
CA CYS A 8 0.34 4.07 7.86
C CYS A 8 -0.76 3.14 7.35
N GLN A 9 -1.27 3.40 6.14
CA GLN A 9 -2.31 2.60 5.51
C GLN A 9 -1.68 1.88 4.30
N PRO A 10 -1.37 0.56 4.41
CA PRO A 10 -0.58 -0.18 3.42
C PRO A 10 -1.34 -0.48 2.12
N THR A 11 -2.63 -0.15 2.06
CA THR A 11 -3.48 -0.36 0.88
C THR A 11 -4.55 0.72 0.87
N LYS A 12 -4.97 1.21 -0.30
CA LYS A 12 -5.95 2.29 -0.42
C LYS A 12 -7.22 1.83 -1.13
N SER A 13 -8.35 2.03 -0.48
CA SER A 13 -9.64 2.10 -1.18
C SER A 13 -9.72 3.45 -1.92
N THR A 14 -10.33 3.49 -3.11
CA THR A 14 -10.34 4.70 -3.96
C THR A 14 -11.74 5.28 -4.14
N TYR A 15 -12.79 4.52 -3.85
CA TYR A 15 -14.20 4.90 -4.04
C TYR A 15 -14.49 5.75 -5.30
N ALA A 16 -13.80 5.47 -6.43
CA ALA A 16 -13.85 6.26 -7.67
C ALA A 16 -15.19 6.17 -8.45
N GLY A 17 -16.24 5.69 -7.81
CA GLY A 17 -17.59 5.56 -8.35
C GLY A 17 -17.91 4.20 -8.97
N TRP A 18 -19.18 4.04 -9.35
CA TRP A 18 -19.77 2.77 -9.78
C TRP A 18 -19.18 2.20 -11.08
N TRP A 19 -18.72 3.06 -11.98
CA TRP A 19 -18.08 2.62 -13.23
C TRP A 19 -16.74 1.94 -12.95
N TYR A 20 -15.99 2.46 -11.98
CA TYR A 20 -14.71 1.92 -11.56
C TYR A 20 -14.91 0.63 -10.76
N ASP A 21 -15.94 0.60 -9.89
CA ASP A 21 -16.38 -0.64 -9.23
C ASP A 21 -16.63 -1.77 -10.24
N PHE A 22 -17.26 -1.46 -11.38
CA PHE A 22 -17.56 -2.44 -12.39
C PHE A 22 -16.31 -2.91 -13.16
N VAL A 23 -15.50 -1.97 -13.64
CA VAL A 23 -14.30 -2.26 -14.45
C VAL A 23 -13.22 -2.97 -13.63
N CYS A 24 -13.10 -2.61 -12.35
CA CYS A 24 -12.06 -3.13 -11.46
C CYS A 24 -12.62 -4.18 -10.48
N LEU A 25 -13.78 -4.79 -10.75
CA LEU A 25 -14.34 -5.89 -9.94
C LEU A 25 -14.45 -5.56 -8.44
N LEU A 26 -14.90 -4.36 -8.07
CA LEU A 26 -15.05 -3.85 -6.69
C LEU A 26 -13.74 -3.80 -5.89
N THR A 27 -12.59 -3.89 -6.54
CA THR A 27 -11.28 -3.60 -5.91
C THR A 27 -11.18 -2.15 -5.41
N ASN A 28 -12.13 -1.29 -5.76
CA ASN A 28 -12.30 0.04 -5.17
C ASN A 28 -12.40 0.02 -3.62
N TYR A 29 -12.80 -1.12 -3.04
CA TYR A 29 -12.87 -1.42 -1.60
C TYR A 29 -11.64 -2.23 -1.13
N HIS A 30 -10.43 -1.80 -1.52
CA HIS A 30 -9.20 -2.55 -1.30
C HIS A 30 -8.90 -2.79 0.19
N VAL A 31 -9.10 -1.78 1.05
CA VAL A 31 -8.88 -1.91 2.50
C VAL A 31 -9.82 -2.98 3.08
N GLU A 32 -11.11 -2.89 2.75
CA GLU A 32 -12.11 -3.85 3.22
C GLU A 32 -11.81 -5.27 2.72
N HIS A 33 -11.29 -5.42 1.50
CA HIS A 33 -10.87 -6.71 0.98
C HIS A 33 -9.66 -7.28 1.73
N HIS A 34 -8.67 -6.46 2.07
CA HIS A 34 -7.50 -6.91 2.84
C HIS A 34 -7.83 -7.23 4.29
N ASP A 35 -8.78 -6.51 4.91
CA ASP A 35 -9.28 -6.84 6.25
C ASP A 35 -10.15 -8.11 6.26
N PHE A 36 -10.94 -8.31 5.20
CA PHE A 36 -11.89 -9.42 5.07
C PHE A 36 -11.74 -10.18 3.75
N PRO A 37 -10.63 -10.91 3.53
CA PRO A 37 -10.34 -11.57 2.26
C PRO A 37 -11.36 -12.66 1.91
N ASN A 38 -12.04 -13.23 2.91
CA ASN A 38 -13.06 -14.25 2.75
C ASN A 38 -14.46 -13.68 2.47
N VAL A 39 -14.66 -12.36 2.60
CA VAL A 39 -15.96 -11.74 2.30
C VAL A 39 -16.04 -11.49 0.80
N PRO A 40 -17.10 -11.96 0.12
CA PRO A 40 -17.27 -11.69 -1.29
C PRO A 40 -17.31 -10.20 -1.59
N LEU A 41 -16.62 -9.78 -2.65
CA LEU A 41 -16.46 -8.38 -3.08
C LEU A 41 -17.81 -7.63 -3.16
N LEU A 42 -18.87 -8.30 -3.62
CA LEU A 42 -20.24 -7.77 -3.70
C LEU A 42 -20.85 -7.36 -2.35
N ARG A 43 -20.29 -7.84 -1.23
CA ARG A 43 -20.74 -7.51 0.13
C ARG A 43 -19.90 -6.41 0.80
N LEU A 44 -18.78 -6.02 0.21
CA LEU A 44 -17.92 -4.96 0.76
C LEU A 44 -18.62 -3.59 0.87
N PRO A 45 -19.48 -3.16 -0.09
CA PRO A 45 -20.24 -1.92 0.07
C PRO A 45 -21.14 -1.94 1.31
N ARG A 46 -21.72 -3.11 1.62
CA ARG A 46 -22.54 -3.30 2.82
C ARG A 46 -21.69 -3.29 4.09
N LEU A 47 -20.48 -3.85 4.04
CA LEU A 47 -19.53 -3.83 5.15
C LEU A 47 -19.09 -2.40 5.49
N LYS A 48 -18.71 -1.61 4.47
CA LYS A 48 -18.43 -0.18 4.61
C LYS A 48 -19.59 0.58 5.26
N ALA A 49 -20.83 0.28 4.86
CA ALA A 49 -22.03 0.92 5.42
C ALA A 49 -22.30 0.53 6.89
N MET A 50 -21.88 -0.65 7.32
CA MET A 50 -22.03 -1.12 8.70
C MET A 50 -20.97 -0.56 9.65
N ALA A 51 -19.79 -0.21 9.13
CA ALA A 51 -18.63 0.21 9.90
C ALA A 51 -18.03 1.55 9.36
N PRO A 52 -18.84 2.62 9.24
CA PRO A 52 -18.39 3.89 8.68
C PRO A 52 -17.26 4.56 9.49
N GLU A 53 -17.17 4.26 10.78
CA GLU A 53 -16.10 4.75 11.65
C GLU A 53 -14.70 4.23 11.25
N PHE A 54 -14.63 3.13 10.50
CA PHE A 54 -13.37 2.55 10.00
C PHE A 54 -13.15 2.83 8.52
N TYR A 55 -14.22 2.90 7.71
CA TYR A 55 -14.12 2.94 6.24
C TYR A 55 -14.65 4.22 5.58
N SER A 56 -15.00 5.25 6.37
CA SER A 56 -15.32 6.57 5.83
C SER A 56 -14.09 7.25 5.22
N GLU A 57 -14.34 8.23 4.34
CA GLU A 57 -13.27 9.04 3.71
C GLU A 57 -12.46 9.85 4.72
N SER A 58 -13.03 10.14 5.90
CA SER A 58 -12.31 10.79 6.99
C SER A 58 -11.50 9.82 7.86
N ALA A 59 -11.88 8.54 7.89
CA ALA A 59 -11.19 7.49 8.64
C ALA A 59 -10.01 6.88 7.85
N LEU A 60 -10.12 6.81 6.53
CA LEU A 60 -9.09 6.28 5.64
C LEU A 60 -8.36 7.40 4.91
N ARG A 61 -7.09 7.18 4.57
CA ARG A 61 -6.36 7.98 3.57
C ARG A 61 -6.74 7.56 2.15
N SER A 62 -8.03 7.46 1.94
CA SER A 62 -8.71 6.97 0.74
C SER A 62 -9.67 8.04 0.27
N GLY A 63 -9.64 8.42 -1.00
CA GLY A 63 -10.49 9.48 -1.54
C GLY A 63 -10.95 9.15 -2.96
N THR A 64 -12.08 9.73 -3.35
CA THR A 64 -12.77 9.49 -4.62
C THR A 64 -12.00 9.92 -5.87
N ASP A 65 -10.87 10.61 -5.70
CA ASP A 65 -10.04 11.13 -6.78
C ASP A 65 -8.97 10.10 -7.19
N LEU A 66 -9.30 9.33 -8.21
CA LEU A 66 -8.42 8.32 -8.78
C LEU A 66 -7.12 8.94 -9.34
N TRP A 67 -7.20 10.09 -10.01
CA TRP A 67 -6.02 10.73 -10.62
C TRP A 67 -5.04 11.20 -9.57
N ARG A 68 -5.54 11.85 -8.51
CA ARG A 68 -4.71 12.23 -7.38
C ARG A 68 -4.07 11.01 -6.71
N THR A 69 -4.82 9.93 -6.56
CA THR A 69 -4.30 8.69 -5.97
C THR A 69 -3.18 8.10 -6.83
N ILE A 70 -3.35 8.07 -8.15
CA ILE A 70 -2.33 7.61 -9.09
C ILE A 70 -1.06 8.45 -8.94
N VAL A 71 -1.17 9.78 -9.00
CA VAL A 71 -0.02 10.69 -8.85
C VAL A 71 0.70 10.48 -7.52
N GLU A 72 -0.05 10.37 -6.42
CA GLU A 72 0.53 10.17 -5.07
C GLU A 72 1.28 8.84 -4.95
N VAL A 73 0.78 7.77 -5.58
CA VAL A 73 1.46 6.46 -5.60
C VAL A 73 2.80 6.54 -6.34
N PHE A 74 2.85 7.25 -7.47
CA PHE A 74 4.08 7.42 -8.23
C PHE A 74 5.09 8.37 -7.56
N GLU A 75 4.62 9.44 -6.92
CA GLU A 75 5.48 10.38 -6.20
C GLU A 75 6.00 9.83 -4.86
N ARG A 76 5.26 8.92 -4.22
CA ARG A 76 5.58 8.37 -2.90
C ARG A 76 5.35 6.84 -2.82
N PRO A 77 6.09 6.04 -3.59
CA PRO A 77 5.91 4.58 -3.62
C PRO A 77 6.13 3.90 -2.25
N GLN A 78 7.02 4.46 -1.43
CA GLN A 78 7.30 4.03 -0.07
C GLN A 78 6.10 4.21 0.89
N PHE A 79 5.23 5.18 0.59
CA PHE A 79 4.00 5.39 1.36
C PHE A 79 2.98 4.26 1.11
N TYR A 80 2.89 3.76 -0.12
CA TYR A 80 1.96 2.69 -0.50
C TYR A 80 2.31 1.35 0.15
N SER A 81 3.58 1.10 0.43
CA SER A 81 4.06 -0.15 1.05
C SER A 81 4.30 -0.02 2.55
N CYS A 82 4.03 1.14 3.15
CA CYS A 82 4.47 1.50 4.50
C CYS A 82 5.98 1.31 4.76
N MET A 83 6.77 1.12 3.71
CA MET A 83 8.23 1.05 3.78
C MET A 83 8.71 2.43 4.19
N GLY A 84 9.44 2.53 5.30
CA GLY A 84 9.90 3.83 5.80
C GLY A 84 9.04 4.50 6.87
N VAL A 85 7.78 4.09 7.09
CA VAL A 85 6.90 4.76 8.08
C VAL A 85 7.02 4.15 9.49
N SER A 86 7.57 2.92 9.60
CA SER A 86 8.09 2.42 10.88
C SER A 86 9.42 3.09 11.19
N ARG A 87 9.73 3.29 12.48
CA ARG A 87 11.04 3.80 12.93
C ARG A 87 12.21 3.01 12.33
N ASP A 88 12.00 1.72 12.08
CA ASP A 88 13.01 0.83 11.52
C ASP A 88 13.11 0.98 10.00
N GLY A 89 11.99 1.20 9.30
CA GLY A 89 11.98 1.50 7.88
C GLY A 89 12.63 2.84 7.55
N LEU A 90 12.39 3.88 8.35
CA LEU A 90 12.98 5.21 8.10
C LEU A 90 14.51 5.18 8.29
N ARG A 91 14.96 4.41 9.28
CA ARG A 91 16.40 4.12 9.49
C ARG A 91 16.98 3.33 8.34
N LEU A 92 16.29 2.28 7.87
CA LEU A 92 16.77 1.47 6.76
C LEU A 92 16.83 2.27 5.46
N ALA A 93 15.83 3.10 5.18
CA ALA A 93 15.84 4.01 4.03
C ALA A 93 17.00 5.02 4.12
N ALA A 94 17.23 5.61 5.28
CA ALA A 94 18.38 6.51 5.49
C ALA A 94 19.72 5.78 5.37
N LEU A 95 19.81 4.51 5.77
CA LEU A 95 21.01 3.68 5.60
C LEU A 95 21.26 3.32 4.13
N VAL A 96 20.20 2.97 3.37
CA VAL A 96 20.30 2.67 1.94
C VAL A 96 20.65 3.93 1.14
N ASP A 97 20.06 5.08 1.46
CA ASP A 97 20.37 6.37 0.85
C ASP A 97 21.81 6.81 1.16
N ALA A 98 22.28 6.55 2.39
CA ALA A 98 23.68 6.78 2.77
C ALA A 98 24.67 5.79 2.13
N ALA A 99 24.22 4.59 1.75
CA ALA A 99 25.07 3.58 1.11
C ALA A 99 25.37 3.89 -0.36
N GLY A 100 24.56 4.74 -1.01
CA GLY A 100 24.69 5.05 -2.43
C GLY A 100 24.49 3.82 -3.35
N PRO A 101 24.40 4.01 -4.67
CA PRO A 101 24.23 2.92 -5.63
C PRO A 101 25.46 1.99 -5.76
N ASP A 102 26.53 2.28 -5.04
CA ASP A 102 27.86 1.72 -5.25
C ASP A 102 28.21 0.62 -4.23
N ALA A 103 27.48 0.54 -3.11
CA ALA A 103 27.79 -0.37 -1.99
C ALA A 103 27.32 -1.82 -2.19
N ALA A 104 26.61 -2.13 -3.28
CA ALA A 104 26.18 -3.49 -3.60
C ALA A 104 27.09 -4.21 -4.62
N ALA A 105 28.23 -3.61 -4.98
CA ALA A 105 29.15 -4.16 -5.96
C ALA A 105 30.50 -4.54 -5.34
N GLU A 106 30.50 -5.46 -4.37
CA GLU A 106 31.69 -6.30 -4.16
C GLU A 106 31.27 -7.65 -3.57
N GLU A 107 31.83 -8.72 -4.15
CA GLU A 107 31.62 -10.15 -3.84
C GLU A 107 30.39 -10.83 -4.47
N ASP A 108 30.36 -10.93 -5.80
CA ASP A 108 29.89 -12.17 -6.44
C ASP A 108 30.91 -12.55 -7.53
N GLY A 109 31.89 -13.37 -7.13
CA GLY A 109 32.78 -14.03 -8.08
C GLY A 109 31.97 -14.90 -9.04
N PRO A 110 32.49 -15.20 -10.24
CA PRO A 110 31.75 -16.02 -11.20
C PRO A 110 31.39 -17.37 -10.57
N ILE A 111 30.10 -17.71 -10.64
CA ILE A 111 29.54 -18.98 -10.17
C ILE A 111 30.28 -20.12 -10.90
N ASP A 112 31.07 -20.87 -10.15
CA ASP A 112 31.75 -22.08 -10.62
C ASP A 112 30.73 -23.22 -10.77
N MET A 113 30.39 -23.52 -12.02
CA MET A 113 29.41 -24.54 -12.41
C MET A 113 29.95 -25.97 -12.36
N GLU A 114 31.22 -26.22 -12.01
CA GLU A 114 31.78 -27.59 -11.89
C GLU A 114 31.53 -28.27 -10.53
N ARG A 115 30.87 -27.60 -9.58
CA ARG A 115 30.57 -28.19 -8.26
C ARG A 115 29.07 -28.47 -8.07
N MET A 116 28.47 -29.17 -9.02
CA MET A 116 27.12 -29.70 -8.85
C MET A 116 27.03 -31.18 -9.23
N ASP A 117 27.93 -31.98 -8.64
CA ASP A 117 27.83 -33.44 -8.47
C ASP A 117 28.13 -33.82 -7.01
#